data_AF-A0A1Y5GQZ4-F1
#
_entry.id   AF-A0A1Y5GQZ4-F1
#
_cell.length_a   1.000
_cell.length_b   1.000
_cell.length_c   1.000
_cell.angle_alpha   90.00
_cell.angle_beta   90.00
_cell.angle_gamma   90.00
#
_symmetry.space_group_name_H-M   'P 1'
#
loop_
_entity.id
_entity.type
_entity.pdbx_description
1 polymer ?
#
loop_
_entity_poly.entity_id
_entity_poly.type
_entity_poly.pdbx_seq_one_letter_code
_entity_poly.pdbx_strand_id
1 'polypeptide(L)'
;MNVLVFDIETIPDVAGGRRLYGLEGLNDKDAANALFNLRRQENGTEFLRLHLQRIVAISAVLRSGDKLAVWTLGTETSTEEEIIQRFFDLLDRFSPTLVSWNGGGFDLPVLHYRSMVHGVQAPRYWDTGGDDKSFKWNNYINRYHERHTDLMEVLAMFQMRAAVPLDQMASLLGFPGKMGMSGAKVWDAFRDGDIKGIRDYCESDVLNTWLVYLRFLLIKGEIMKDRYDSELDQLKQYLRREAHPHFLQFLEQWDASGVTA
;
A
#
# COMPACT_ATOMS: atom_id res chain seq x y z
N MET A 1 -0.50 18.62 8.71
CA MET A 1 -0.22 17.16 8.65
C MET A 1 1.01 16.93 7.78
N ASN A 2 1.82 15.92 8.11
CA ASN A 2 2.91 15.42 7.27
C ASN A 2 2.80 13.89 7.22
N VAL A 3 1.98 13.39 6.30
CA VAL A 3 1.53 12.00 6.24
C VAL A 3 1.77 11.45 4.84
N LEU A 4 2.29 10.23 4.77
CA LEU A 4 2.39 9.45 3.54
C LEU A 4 1.60 8.15 3.75
N VAL A 5 0.46 8.02 3.07
CA VAL A 5 -0.24 6.74 2.97
C VAL A 5 0.35 5.99 1.80
N PHE A 6 0.54 4.67 1.92
CA PHE A 6 1.03 3.85 0.82
C PHE A 6 0.41 2.45 0.82
N ASP A 7 0.54 1.80 -0.33
CA ASP A 7 0.15 0.41 -0.60
C ASP A 7 1.05 -0.12 -1.74
N ILE A 8 1.26 -1.44 -1.80
CA ILE A 8 2.03 -2.08 -2.87
C ILE A 8 1.21 -3.16 -3.58
N GLU A 9 1.47 -3.31 -4.88
CA GLU A 9 1.00 -4.48 -5.63
C GLU A 9 2.14 -5.38 -6.04
N THR A 10 1.90 -6.68 -5.92
CA THR A 10 2.92 -7.71 -6.16
C THR A 10 2.46 -8.79 -7.14
N ILE A 11 3.44 -9.39 -7.80
CA ILE A 11 3.31 -10.59 -8.61
C ILE A 11 4.25 -11.68 -8.09
N PRO A 12 4.14 -12.93 -8.55
CA PRO A 12 5.13 -13.96 -8.23
C PRO A 12 6.54 -13.58 -8.66
N ASP A 13 7.52 -13.71 -7.76
CA ASP A 13 8.94 -13.67 -8.13
C ASP A 13 9.35 -14.98 -8.82
N VAL A 14 9.08 -15.07 -10.11
CA VAL A 14 9.45 -16.23 -10.93
C VAL A 14 10.96 -16.43 -11.02
N ALA A 15 11.75 -15.37 -10.93
CA ALA A 15 13.21 -15.47 -10.95
C ALA A 15 13.74 -16.08 -9.64
N GLY A 16 13.24 -15.60 -8.50
CA GLY A 16 13.51 -16.20 -7.19
C GLY A 16 13.01 -17.64 -7.11
N GLY A 17 11.81 -17.90 -7.60
CA GLY A 17 11.22 -19.24 -7.66
C GLY A 17 12.07 -20.25 -8.42
N ARG A 18 12.59 -19.87 -9.59
CA ARG A 18 13.54 -20.69 -10.36
C ARG A 18 14.78 -21.06 -9.55
N ARG A 19 15.39 -20.08 -8.88
CA ARG A 19 16.60 -20.28 -8.07
C ARG A 19 16.37 -21.17 -6.85
N LEU A 20 15.25 -21.00 -6.16
CA LEU A 20 14.99 -21.71 -4.90
C LEU A 20 14.44 -23.13 -5.09
N TYR A 21 13.66 -23.35 -6.13
CA TYR A 21 12.94 -24.61 -6.33
C TYR A 21 13.40 -25.41 -7.57
N GLY A 22 14.51 -25.00 -8.20
CA GLY A 22 15.05 -25.69 -9.36
C GLY A 22 14.10 -25.68 -10.56
N LEU A 23 13.33 -24.60 -10.74
CA LEU A 23 12.35 -24.46 -11.84
C LEU A 23 13.00 -23.92 -13.13
N GLU A 24 14.29 -24.13 -13.28
CA GLU A 24 15.08 -23.70 -14.44
C GLU A 24 14.49 -24.30 -15.73
N GLY A 25 14.44 -23.50 -16.80
CA GLY A 25 13.88 -23.91 -18.09
C GLY A 25 12.35 -23.74 -18.24
N LEU A 26 11.61 -23.50 -17.15
CA LEU A 26 10.18 -23.13 -17.25
C LEU A 26 10.04 -21.67 -17.73
N ASN A 27 9.02 -21.41 -18.55
CA ASN A 27 8.60 -20.03 -18.85
C ASN A 27 7.94 -19.39 -17.60
N ASP A 28 7.69 -18.07 -17.64
CA ASP A 28 7.21 -17.33 -16.46
C ASP A 28 5.85 -17.83 -15.95
N LYS A 29 4.95 -18.21 -16.87
CA LYS A 29 3.63 -18.75 -16.51
C LYS A 29 3.76 -20.08 -15.78
N ASP A 30 4.57 -20.99 -16.30
CA ASP A 30 4.73 -22.33 -15.72
C ASP A 30 5.53 -22.27 -14.40
N ALA A 31 6.51 -21.39 -14.29
CA ALA A 31 7.21 -21.12 -13.03
C ALA A 31 6.27 -20.57 -11.96
N ALA A 32 5.42 -19.59 -12.29
CA ALA A 32 4.41 -19.06 -11.37
C ALA A 32 3.40 -20.14 -10.94
N ASN A 33 2.89 -20.94 -11.89
CA ASN A 33 1.97 -22.05 -11.58
C ASN A 33 2.62 -23.09 -10.65
N ALA A 34 3.90 -23.40 -10.85
CA ALA A 34 4.64 -24.28 -9.96
C ALA A 34 4.72 -23.68 -8.54
N LEU A 35 5.01 -22.38 -8.40
CA LEU A 35 5.02 -21.70 -7.09
C LEU A 35 3.65 -21.74 -6.40
N PHE A 36 2.56 -21.46 -7.13
CA PHE A 36 1.20 -21.53 -6.57
C PHE A 36 0.85 -22.96 -6.13
N ASN A 37 1.20 -23.97 -6.92
CA ASN A 37 0.96 -25.37 -6.57
C ASN A 37 1.75 -25.81 -5.33
N LEU A 38 3.04 -25.43 -5.24
CA LEU A 38 3.86 -25.67 -4.06
C LEU A 38 3.24 -25.04 -2.81
N ARG A 39 2.76 -23.79 -2.93
CA ARG A 39 2.11 -23.10 -1.82
C ARG A 39 0.80 -23.78 -1.40
N ARG A 40 -0.02 -24.18 -2.37
CA ARG A 40 -1.28 -24.90 -2.14
C ARG A 40 -1.06 -26.23 -1.42
N GLN A 41 0.00 -26.96 -1.78
CA GLN A 41 0.39 -28.20 -1.09
C GLN A 41 0.88 -27.93 0.34
N GLU A 42 1.57 -26.83 0.57
CA GLU A 42 2.13 -26.47 1.87
C GLU A 42 1.05 -26.02 2.88
N ASN A 43 0.09 -25.20 2.47
CA ASN A 43 -0.87 -24.60 3.41
C ASN A 43 -2.30 -24.40 2.87
N GLY A 44 -2.62 -24.93 1.70
CA GLY A 44 -3.96 -24.84 1.10
C GLY A 44 -4.29 -23.51 0.44
N THR A 45 -3.36 -22.55 0.35
CA THR A 45 -3.59 -21.24 -0.31
C THR A 45 -2.65 -21.02 -1.49
N GLU A 46 -2.94 -20.03 -2.33
CA GLU A 46 -2.04 -19.60 -3.42
C GLU A 46 -1.28 -18.31 -3.09
N PHE A 47 -1.49 -17.77 -1.89
CA PHE A 47 -0.81 -16.57 -1.44
C PHE A 47 0.65 -16.90 -1.10
N LEU A 48 1.56 -16.52 -1.98
CA LEU A 48 2.98 -16.84 -1.88
C LEU A 48 3.61 -16.24 -0.62
N ARG A 49 4.69 -16.88 -0.16
CA ARG A 49 5.51 -16.38 0.95
C ARG A 49 6.08 -14.99 0.58
N LEU A 50 6.22 -14.10 1.56
CA LEU A 50 6.56 -12.69 1.32
C LEU A 50 7.87 -12.48 0.52
N HIS A 51 8.88 -13.32 0.74
CA HIS A 51 10.15 -13.26 0.00
C HIS A 51 10.05 -13.74 -1.47
N LEU A 52 8.92 -14.34 -1.87
CA LEU A 52 8.59 -14.75 -3.24
C LEU A 52 7.59 -13.81 -3.92
N GLN A 53 7.33 -12.65 -3.32
CA GLN A 53 6.57 -11.57 -3.93
C GLN A 53 7.54 -10.64 -4.67
N ARG A 54 7.14 -10.13 -5.83
CA ARG A 54 7.85 -9.11 -6.61
C ARG A 54 6.97 -7.88 -6.74
N ILE A 55 7.46 -6.72 -6.37
CA ILE A 55 6.71 -5.46 -6.42
C ILE A 55 6.60 -4.98 -7.87
N VAL A 56 5.40 -4.55 -8.25
CA VAL A 56 5.12 -3.98 -9.58
C VAL A 56 4.51 -2.58 -9.52
N ALA A 57 3.91 -2.20 -8.38
CA ALA A 57 3.44 -0.84 -8.13
C ALA A 57 3.62 -0.49 -6.66
N ILE A 58 3.85 0.79 -6.39
CA ILE A 58 3.78 1.39 -5.06
C ILE A 58 3.03 2.70 -5.23
N SER A 59 1.81 2.76 -4.69
CA SER A 59 0.99 3.96 -4.74
C SER A 59 1.08 4.73 -3.43
N ALA A 60 0.83 6.04 -3.50
CA ALA A 60 0.89 6.88 -2.32
C ALA A 60 -0.10 8.05 -2.36
N VAL A 61 -0.54 8.44 -1.16
CA VAL A 61 -1.12 9.76 -0.87
C VAL A 61 -0.16 10.52 0.02
N LEU A 62 0.36 11.66 -0.44
CA LEU A 62 1.17 12.57 0.37
C LEU A 62 0.34 13.79 0.77
N ARG A 63 0.18 13.99 2.09
CA ARG A 63 -0.41 15.19 2.69
C ARG A 63 0.66 15.91 3.51
N SER A 64 1.18 17.02 3.00
CA SER A 64 2.24 17.81 3.67
C SER A 64 1.97 19.31 3.58
N GLY A 65 1.70 19.96 4.72
CA GLY A 65 1.36 21.39 4.77
C GLY A 65 0.01 21.65 4.10
N ASP A 66 0.00 22.31 2.93
CA ASP A 66 -1.17 22.48 2.06
C ASP A 66 -1.16 21.56 0.84
N LYS A 67 -0.06 20.83 0.63
CA LYS A 67 0.09 19.92 -0.50
C LYS A 67 -0.69 18.63 -0.22
N LEU A 68 -1.41 18.21 -1.25
CA LEU A 68 -2.03 16.90 -1.39
C LEU A 68 -1.64 16.39 -2.78
N ALA A 69 -1.15 15.16 -2.84
CA ALA A 69 -0.84 14.48 -4.08
C ALA A 69 -1.16 12.98 -3.95
N VAL A 70 -1.67 12.39 -5.02
CA VAL A 70 -1.99 10.97 -5.16
C VAL A 70 -1.35 10.48 -6.44
N TRP A 71 -0.48 9.46 -6.35
CA TRP A 71 0.21 8.91 -7.51
C TRP A 71 0.85 7.56 -7.21
N THR A 72 1.11 6.80 -8.26
CA THR A 72 1.98 5.62 -8.24
C THR A 72 3.43 6.00 -8.57
N LEU A 73 4.40 5.50 -7.80
CA LEU A 73 5.82 5.77 -8.01
C LEU A 73 6.32 5.25 -9.36
N GLY A 74 7.22 6.02 -9.98
CA GLY A 74 7.78 5.70 -11.29
C GLY A 74 6.77 5.82 -12.44
N THR A 75 7.04 5.12 -13.53
CA THR A 75 6.23 4.96 -14.73
C THR A 75 5.87 3.47 -14.91
N GLU A 76 5.01 3.14 -15.87
CA GLU A 76 4.68 1.74 -16.22
C GLU A 76 5.90 0.90 -16.64
N THR A 77 6.99 1.57 -17.03
CA THR A 77 8.25 0.95 -17.46
C THR A 77 9.35 0.99 -16.39
N SER A 78 9.07 1.58 -15.22
CA SER A 78 10.06 1.62 -14.14
C SER A 78 10.33 0.22 -13.61
N THR A 79 11.59 -0.03 -13.30
CA THR A 79 12.03 -1.27 -12.67
C THR A 79 11.58 -1.31 -11.20
N GLU A 80 11.56 -2.53 -10.65
CA GLU A 80 11.26 -2.74 -9.23
C GLU A 80 12.25 -1.99 -8.31
N GLU A 81 13.54 -2.02 -8.64
CA GLU A 81 14.59 -1.28 -7.92
C GLU A 81 14.28 0.24 -7.87
N GLU A 82 13.94 0.84 -9.01
CA GLU A 82 13.65 2.27 -9.10
C GLU A 82 12.45 2.69 -8.26
N ILE A 83 11.36 1.91 -8.26
CA ILE A 83 10.17 2.26 -7.49
C ILE A 83 10.40 2.09 -5.97
N ILE A 84 11.18 1.07 -5.56
CA ILE A 84 11.57 0.88 -4.15
C ILE A 84 12.50 2.01 -3.69
N GLN A 85 13.50 2.37 -4.50
CA GLN A 85 14.41 3.47 -4.17
C GLN A 85 13.63 4.78 -4.00
N ARG A 86 12.72 5.10 -4.94
CA ARG A 86 11.86 6.29 -4.84
C ARG A 86 11.00 6.28 -3.59
N PHE A 87 10.51 5.13 -3.14
CA PHE A 87 9.74 5.03 -1.91
C PHE A 87 10.58 5.45 -0.69
N PHE A 88 11.79 4.91 -0.56
CA PHE A 88 12.66 5.27 0.56
C PHE A 88 13.21 6.70 0.46
N ASP A 89 13.45 7.22 -0.75
CA ASP A 89 13.82 8.63 -0.96
C ASP A 89 12.74 9.59 -0.43
N LEU A 90 11.45 9.22 -0.53
CA LEU A 90 10.36 10.00 0.05
C LEU A 90 10.44 10.02 1.59
N LEU A 91 10.77 8.89 2.22
CA LEU A 91 10.92 8.82 3.67
C LEU A 91 12.14 9.61 4.15
N ASP A 92 13.27 9.49 3.43
CA ASP A 92 14.48 10.27 3.70
C ASP A 92 14.19 11.78 3.60
N ARG A 93 13.47 12.20 2.55
CA ARG A 93 13.19 13.62 2.27
C ARG A 93 12.15 14.23 3.20
N PHE A 94 11.04 13.54 3.44
CA PHE A 94 9.88 14.10 4.14
C PHE A 94 9.75 13.63 5.59
N SER A 95 10.37 12.49 5.94
CA SER A 95 10.21 11.81 7.24
C SER A 95 8.77 11.85 7.78
N PRO A 96 7.76 11.46 6.95
CA PRO A 96 6.35 11.60 7.29
C PRO A 96 5.93 10.55 8.32
N THR A 97 4.75 10.74 8.91
CA THR A 97 3.99 9.61 9.45
C THR A 97 3.60 8.72 8.29
N LEU A 98 4.13 7.50 8.25
CA LEU A 98 3.82 6.49 7.25
C LEU A 98 2.55 5.76 7.68
N VAL A 99 1.60 5.60 6.78
CA VAL A 99 0.30 4.96 7.06
C VAL A 99 0.01 3.90 6.02
N SER A 100 -0.52 2.77 6.46
CA SER A 100 -0.88 1.64 5.59
C SER A 100 -2.08 0.88 6.17
N TRP A 101 -2.69 0.01 5.37
CA TRP A 101 -3.62 -1.01 5.85
C TRP A 101 -2.97 -2.39 5.72
N ASN A 102 -2.60 -3.04 6.83
CA ASN A 102 -1.83 -4.30 6.83
C ASN A 102 -0.39 -4.21 6.27
N GLY A 103 0.18 -3.01 6.18
CA GLY A 103 1.54 -2.80 5.70
C GLY A 103 2.62 -3.43 6.57
N GLY A 104 2.40 -3.60 7.88
CA GLY A 104 3.31 -4.34 8.76
C GLY A 104 3.25 -5.85 8.55
N GLY A 105 2.09 -6.37 8.13
CA GLY A 105 1.88 -7.79 7.86
C GLY A 105 2.28 -8.23 6.46
N PHE A 106 2.36 -7.29 5.50
CA PHE A 106 2.63 -7.60 4.10
C PHE A 106 3.64 -6.63 3.46
N ASP A 107 3.26 -5.36 3.27
CA ASP A 107 3.96 -4.42 2.39
C ASP A 107 5.41 -4.15 2.80
N LEU A 108 5.64 -3.77 4.05
CA LEU A 108 6.96 -3.45 4.58
C LEU A 108 7.87 -4.69 4.59
N PRO A 109 7.46 -5.87 5.08
CA PRO A 109 8.26 -7.08 4.92
C PRO A 109 8.65 -7.38 3.47
N VAL A 110 7.73 -7.23 2.51
CA VAL A 110 8.04 -7.42 1.09
C VAL A 110 9.07 -6.39 0.63
N LEU A 111 8.87 -5.11 0.95
CA LEU A 111 9.84 -4.05 0.68
C LEU A 111 11.22 -4.36 1.26
N HIS A 112 11.31 -4.92 2.47
CA HIS A 112 12.59 -5.32 3.08
C HIS A 112 13.30 -6.38 2.25
N TYR A 113 12.60 -7.47 1.91
CA TYR A 113 13.19 -8.55 1.11
C TYR A 113 13.61 -8.06 -0.27
N ARG A 114 12.78 -7.24 -0.93
CA ARG A 114 13.08 -6.73 -2.27
C ARG A 114 14.18 -5.68 -2.27
N SER A 115 14.30 -4.89 -1.21
CA SER A 115 15.45 -4.00 -1.01
C SER A 115 16.75 -4.79 -0.87
N MET A 116 16.76 -5.90 -0.13
CA MET A 116 17.94 -6.77 -0.03
C MET A 116 18.30 -7.42 -1.36
N VAL A 117 17.31 -7.83 -2.16
CA VAL A 117 17.54 -8.42 -3.50
C VAL A 117 18.17 -7.41 -4.46
N HIS A 118 17.72 -6.15 -4.42
CA HIS A 118 18.19 -5.08 -5.31
C HIS A 118 19.35 -4.24 -4.77
N GLY A 119 19.69 -4.38 -3.48
CA GLY A 119 20.73 -3.55 -2.84
C GLY A 119 20.28 -2.11 -2.55
N VAL A 120 18.98 -1.87 -2.44
CA VAL A 120 18.41 -0.54 -2.15
C VAL A 120 18.65 -0.17 -0.68
N GLN A 121 19.19 1.02 -0.45
CA GLN A 121 19.46 1.56 0.89
C GLN A 121 18.29 2.40 1.41
N ALA A 122 18.06 2.34 2.72
CA ALA A 122 16.99 3.09 3.38
C ALA A 122 17.40 3.54 4.80
N PRO A 123 18.46 4.35 4.95
CA PRO A 123 19.04 4.66 6.26
C PRO A 123 18.05 5.34 7.21
N ARG A 124 17.25 6.32 6.73
CA ARG A 124 16.23 6.98 7.58
C ARG A 124 15.15 6.00 8.04
N TYR A 125 14.76 5.07 7.18
CA TYR A 125 13.74 4.07 7.48
C TYR A 125 14.21 3.13 8.61
N TRP A 126 15.45 2.68 8.54
CA TRP A 126 16.05 1.75 9.50
C TRP A 126 16.60 2.40 10.76
N ASP A 127 16.70 3.73 10.81
CA ASP A 127 17.17 4.43 12.00
C ASP A 127 16.20 4.26 13.16
N THR A 128 16.69 3.65 14.24
CA THR A 128 15.95 3.41 15.48
C THR A 128 16.47 4.27 16.64
N GLY A 129 17.14 5.38 16.33
CA GLY A 129 17.74 6.29 17.30
C GLY A 129 19.26 6.25 17.37
N GLY A 130 19.91 5.58 16.41
CA GLY A 130 21.36 5.46 16.31
C GLY A 130 21.98 6.72 15.73
N ASP A 131 21.50 7.13 14.55
CA ASP A 131 21.98 8.33 13.86
C ASP A 131 21.19 9.57 14.31
N ASP A 132 19.85 9.48 14.35
CA ASP A 132 18.95 10.53 14.79
C ASP A 132 18.20 10.11 16.05
N LYS A 133 18.58 10.67 17.21
CA LYS A 133 17.97 10.38 18.51
C LYS A 133 16.45 10.60 18.56
N SER A 134 15.88 11.43 17.68
CA SER A 134 14.42 11.62 17.61
C SER A 134 13.67 10.36 17.16
N PHE A 135 14.35 9.39 16.55
CA PHE A 135 13.80 8.12 16.13
C PHE A 135 13.80 7.06 17.24
N LYS A 136 14.43 7.33 18.40
CA LYS A 136 14.55 6.35 19.50
C LYS A 136 13.19 5.83 20.00
N TRP A 137 12.21 6.72 20.13
CA TRP A 137 10.87 6.41 20.66
C TRP A 137 9.76 6.63 19.64
N ASN A 138 10.13 6.89 18.38
CA ASN A 138 9.18 7.06 17.30
C ASN A 138 9.90 6.79 15.95
N ASN A 139 9.98 5.54 15.51
CA ASN A 139 10.64 5.10 14.27
C ASN A 139 9.71 4.21 13.44
N TYR A 140 10.09 3.90 12.20
CA TYR A 140 9.27 3.11 11.27
C TYR A 140 9.27 1.60 11.55
N ILE A 141 10.19 1.09 12.39
CA ILE A 141 10.39 -0.35 12.59
C ILE A 141 9.59 -0.89 13.77
N ASN A 142 9.52 -0.12 14.86
CA ASN A 142 8.78 -0.54 16.04
C ASN A 142 7.28 -0.37 15.81
N ARG A 143 6.56 -1.49 15.73
CA ARG A 143 5.10 -1.55 15.50
C ARG A 143 4.22 -0.79 16.51
N TYR A 144 4.77 -0.42 17.67
CA TYR A 144 4.04 0.36 18.69
C TYR A 144 4.32 1.85 18.61
N HIS A 145 5.23 2.28 17.74
CA HIS A 145 5.48 3.69 17.46
C HIS A 145 4.52 4.18 16.38
N GLU A 146 4.17 5.46 16.40
CA GLU A 146 3.19 6.02 15.46
C GLU A 146 3.82 6.41 14.11
N ARG A 147 5.16 6.53 14.02
CA ARG A 147 5.83 6.95 12.79
C ARG A 147 5.54 6.01 11.62
N HIS A 148 5.32 4.72 11.87
CA HIS A 148 4.52 3.86 10.99
C HIS A 148 3.24 3.47 11.71
N THR A 149 2.09 3.93 11.20
CA THR A 149 0.76 3.56 11.68
C THR A 149 0.13 2.56 10.71
N ASP A 150 0.22 1.27 11.03
CA ASP A 150 -0.61 0.26 10.38
C ASP A 150 -2.02 0.31 10.97
N LEU A 151 -2.96 0.87 10.21
CA LEU A 151 -4.34 1.07 10.65
C LEU A 151 -5.03 -0.23 11.03
N MET A 152 -4.81 -1.30 10.26
CA MET A 152 -5.46 -2.57 10.52
C MET A 152 -4.97 -3.15 11.83
N GLU A 153 -3.65 -3.12 12.09
CA GLU A 153 -3.11 -3.64 13.35
C GLU A 153 -3.57 -2.82 14.56
N VAL A 154 -3.51 -1.49 14.46
CA VAL A 154 -3.90 -0.59 15.55
C VAL A 154 -5.39 -0.78 15.89
N LEU A 155 -6.26 -0.79 14.89
CA LEU A 155 -7.71 -0.97 15.09
C LEU A 155 -8.06 -2.38 15.58
N ALA A 156 -7.34 -3.40 15.12
CA ALA A 156 -7.52 -4.78 15.58
C ALA A 156 -6.86 -5.06 16.94
N MET A 157 -6.27 -4.05 17.59
CA MET A 157 -5.50 -4.18 18.82
C MET A 157 -4.44 -5.29 18.74
N PHE A 158 -3.78 -5.40 17.58
CA PHE A 158 -2.77 -6.41 17.26
C PHE A 158 -3.29 -7.86 17.34
N GLN A 159 -4.60 -8.08 17.26
CA GLN A 159 -5.21 -9.41 17.24
C GLN A 159 -5.63 -9.77 15.81
N MET A 160 -4.95 -10.74 15.19
CA MET A 160 -5.26 -11.15 13.81
C MET A 160 -6.72 -11.58 13.59
N ARG A 161 -7.37 -12.15 14.61
CA ARG A 161 -8.79 -12.53 14.54
C ARG A 161 -9.76 -11.34 14.40
N ALA A 162 -9.31 -10.13 14.76
CA ALA A 162 -10.07 -8.89 14.69
C ALA A 162 -9.70 -8.05 13.46
N ALA A 163 -8.75 -8.52 12.65
CA ALA A 163 -8.41 -7.89 11.39
C ALA A 163 -9.59 -7.98 10.42
N VAL A 164 -9.84 -6.89 9.69
CA VAL A 164 -10.91 -6.82 8.68
C VAL A 164 -10.34 -6.34 7.34
N PRO A 165 -11.00 -6.68 6.22
CA PRO A 165 -10.60 -6.15 4.91
C PRO A 165 -10.82 -4.63 4.79
N LEU A 166 -9.93 -3.94 4.06
CA LEU A 166 -10.02 -2.50 3.81
C LEU A 166 -11.32 -2.13 3.10
N ASP A 167 -11.71 -2.90 2.08
CA ASP A 167 -12.91 -2.65 1.28
C ASP A 167 -14.18 -2.65 2.14
N GLN A 168 -14.29 -3.61 3.07
CA GLN A 168 -15.41 -3.68 4.00
C GLN A 168 -15.41 -2.49 4.96
N MET A 169 -14.25 -2.14 5.53
CA MET A 169 -14.18 -1.01 6.46
C MET A 169 -14.48 0.32 5.78
N ALA A 170 -13.89 0.58 4.61
CA ALA A 170 -14.17 1.76 3.81
C ALA A 170 -15.66 1.86 3.45
N SER A 171 -16.28 0.76 3.03
CA SER A 171 -17.72 0.73 2.69
C SER A 171 -18.60 1.05 3.90
N LEU A 172 -18.30 0.50 5.08
CA LEU A 172 -19.03 0.80 6.32
C LEU A 172 -18.92 2.27 6.74
N LEU A 173 -17.85 2.96 6.33
CA LEU A 173 -17.65 4.39 6.57
C LEU A 173 -18.30 5.28 5.50
N GLY A 174 -18.96 4.71 4.50
CA GLY A 174 -19.57 5.43 3.37
C GLY A 174 -18.55 5.87 2.31
N PHE A 175 -17.39 5.23 2.24
CA PHE A 175 -16.38 5.44 1.20
C PHE A 175 -16.49 4.35 0.12
N PRO A 176 -15.87 4.54 -1.07
CA PRO A 176 -16.06 3.63 -2.19
C PRO A 176 -15.77 2.17 -1.89
N GLY A 177 -14.74 1.87 -1.09
CA GLY A 177 -14.28 0.51 -0.91
C GLY A 177 -13.78 -0.08 -2.23
N LYS A 178 -14.27 -1.26 -2.60
CA LYS A 178 -13.76 -2.02 -3.75
C LYS A 178 -14.10 -1.35 -5.09
N MET A 179 -13.09 -1.04 -5.91
CA MET A 179 -13.20 -0.38 -7.22
C MET A 179 -13.14 -1.33 -8.44
N GLY A 180 -13.46 -2.62 -8.26
CA GLY A 180 -13.64 -3.59 -9.37
C GLY A 180 -12.45 -4.52 -9.67
N MET A 181 -11.21 -4.13 -9.30
CA MET A 181 -10.06 -5.04 -9.26
C MET A 181 -9.89 -5.63 -7.84
N SER A 182 -9.17 -6.74 -7.73
CA SER A 182 -8.78 -7.37 -6.46
C SER A 182 -7.40 -7.97 -6.61
N GLY A 183 -6.58 -8.01 -5.56
CA GLY A 183 -5.22 -8.56 -5.59
C GLY A 183 -5.07 -9.93 -6.28
N ALA A 184 -6.08 -10.80 -6.21
CA ALA A 184 -6.08 -12.09 -6.91
C ALA A 184 -5.98 -11.99 -8.46
N LYS A 185 -6.31 -10.84 -9.05
CA LYS A 185 -6.26 -10.59 -10.50
C LYS A 185 -4.99 -9.89 -10.96
N VAL A 186 -4.13 -9.44 -10.04
CA VAL A 186 -2.93 -8.64 -10.37
C VAL A 186 -1.96 -9.43 -11.22
N TRP A 187 -1.78 -10.73 -10.94
CA TRP A 187 -0.93 -11.58 -11.78
C TRP A 187 -1.47 -11.73 -13.20
N ASP A 188 -2.78 -11.94 -13.37
CA ASP A 188 -3.37 -12.06 -14.70
C ASP A 188 -3.32 -10.73 -15.47
N ALA A 189 -3.65 -9.61 -14.81
CA ALA A 189 -3.51 -8.27 -15.39
C ALA A 189 -2.07 -7.98 -15.83
N PHE A 190 -1.08 -8.36 -15.01
CA PHE A 190 0.33 -8.20 -15.33
C PHE A 190 0.72 -9.02 -16.58
N ARG A 191 0.25 -10.27 -16.68
CA ARG A 191 0.49 -11.12 -17.84
C ARG A 191 -0.16 -10.60 -19.11
N ASP A 192 -1.30 -9.93 -18.99
CA ASP A 192 -2.01 -9.29 -20.10
C ASP A 192 -1.39 -7.91 -20.46
N GLY A 193 -0.37 -7.46 -19.72
CA GLY A 193 0.32 -6.19 -19.94
C GLY A 193 -0.41 -4.98 -19.38
N ASP A 194 -1.46 -5.17 -18.57
CA ASP A 194 -2.27 -4.11 -17.97
C ASP A 194 -1.59 -3.52 -16.71
N ILE A 195 -0.39 -2.98 -16.88
CA ILE A 195 0.35 -2.32 -15.80
C ILE A 195 -0.39 -1.08 -15.33
N LYS A 196 -0.98 -0.32 -16.26
CA LYS A 196 -1.79 0.85 -15.92
C LYS A 196 -2.96 0.49 -15.00
N GLY A 197 -3.74 -0.56 -15.30
CA GLY A 197 -4.85 -1.00 -14.47
C GLY A 197 -4.43 -1.39 -13.05
N ILE A 198 -3.28 -2.07 -12.90
CA ILE A 198 -2.71 -2.38 -11.57
C ILE A 198 -2.38 -1.10 -10.79
N ARG A 199 -1.79 -0.11 -11.45
CA ARG A 199 -1.43 1.19 -10.83
C ARG A 199 -2.68 1.98 -10.42
N ASP A 200 -3.66 2.08 -11.31
CA ASP A 200 -4.95 2.74 -11.03
C ASP A 200 -5.69 2.08 -9.85
N TYR A 201 -5.60 0.74 -9.75
CA TYR A 201 -6.15 -0.03 -8.63
C TYR A 201 -5.42 0.26 -7.32
N CYS A 202 -4.09 0.21 -7.31
CA CYS A 202 -3.29 0.52 -6.12
C CYS A 202 -3.50 1.97 -5.66
N GLU A 203 -3.69 2.92 -6.58
CA GLU A 203 -4.09 4.31 -6.24
C GLU A 203 -5.46 4.38 -5.55
N SER A 204 -6.41 3.51 -5.92
CA SER A 204 -7.72 3.43 -5.27
C SER A 204 -7.63 2.89 -3.84
N ASP A 205 -6.74 1.93 -3.59
CA ASP A 205 -6.54 1.36 -2.26
C ASP A 205 -5.85 2.36 -1.30
N VAL A 206 -4.88 3.16 -1.76
CA VAL A 206 -4.33 4.25 -0.93
C VAL A 206 -5.32 5.39 -0.69
N LEU A 207 -6.24 5.65 -1.63
CA LEU A 207 -7.34 6.61 -1.41
C LEU A 207 -8.29 6.14 -0.31
N ASN A 208 -8.74 4.88 -0.37
CA ASN A 208 -9.54 4.30 0.70
C ASN A 208 -8.79 4.32 2.04
N THR A 209 -7.51 3.94 2.05
CA THR A 209 -6.68 3.96 3.26
C THR A 209 -6.57 5.36 3.85
N TRP A 210 -6.38 6.40 3.02
CA TRP A 210 -6.37 7.80 3.45
C TRP A 210 -7.71 8.23 4.07
N LEU A 211 -8.83 7.83 3.48
CA LEU A 211 -10.17 8.15 3.99
C LEU A 211 -10.44 7.48 5.34
N VAL A 212 -10.06 6.21 5.49
CA VAL A 212 -10.13 5.49 6.77
C VAL A 212 -9.20 6.14 7.79
N TYR A 213 -8.00 6.56 7.39
CA TYR A 213 -7.06 7.28 8.26
C TYR A 213 -7.66 8.58 8.80
N LEU A 214 -8.30 9.40 7.95
CA LEU A 214 -8.97 10.62 8.38
C LEU A 214 -10.07 10.32 9.42
N ARG A 215 -10.83 9.23 9.23
CA ARG A 215 -11.83 8.80 10.22
C ARG A 215 -11.17 8.33 11.52
N PHE A 216 -10.04 7.64 11.44
CA PHE A 216 -9.26 7.24 12.59
C PHE A 216 -8.76 8.46 13.40
N LEU A 217 -8.24 9.48 12.73
CA LEU A 217 -7.83 10.74 13.36
C LEU A 217 -8.99 11.43 14.07
N LEU A 218 -10.19 11.40 13.47
CA LEU A 218 -11.40 11.96 14.07
C LEU A 218 -11.77 11.23 15.38
N ILE A 219 -11.79 9.89 15.39
CA ILE A 219 -12.13 9.13 16.61
C ILE A 219 -11.03 9.21 17.68
N LYS A 220 -9.77 9.43 17.27
CA LYS A 220 -8.64 9.68 18.18
C LYS A 220 -8.71 11.08 18.81
N GLY A 221 -9.52 11.98 18.25
CA GLY A 221 -9.64 13.38 18.68
C GLY A 221 -8.48 14.27 18.23
N GLU A 222 -7.66 13.83 17.27
CA GLU A 222 -6.56 14.64 16.72
C GLU A 222 -7.04 15.69 15.71
N ILE A 223 -8.16 15.41 15.06
CA ILE A 223 -8.88 16.37 14.23
C ILE A 223 -10.35 16.41 14.65
N MET A 224 -10.95 17.59 14.54
CA MET A 224 -12.38 17.79 14.80
C MET A 224 -13.18 17.65 13.50
N LYS A 225 -14.51 17.59 13.63
CA LYS A 225 -15.45 17.42 12.51
C LYS A 225 -15.20 18.40 11.35
N ASP A 226 -15.03 19.69 11.64
CA ASP A 226 -14.77 20.71 10.60
C ASP A 226 -13.50 20.43 9.80
N ARG A 227 -12.44 19.99 10.48
CA ARG A 227 -11.17 19.66 9.83
C ARG A 227 -11.28 18.36 9.03
N TYR A 228 -11.98 17.36 9.57
CA TYR A 228 -12.26 16.12 8.87
C TYR A 228 -13.02 16.40 7.57
N ASP A 229 -14.10 17.18 7.61
CA ASP A 229 -14.90 17.52 6.43
C ASP A 229 -14.10 18.33 5.40
N SER A 230 -13.30 19.30 5.87
CA SER A 230 -12.39 20.07 5.00
C SER A 230 -11.37 19.19 4.26
N GLU A 231 -10.86 18.13 4.89
CA GLU A 231 -9.91 17.22 4.24
C GLU A 231 -10.59 16.28 3.23
N LEU A 232 -11.84 15.86 3.49
CA LEU A 232 -12.65 15.14 2.51
C LEU A 232 -12.91 16.01 1.27
N ASP A 233 -13.32 17.26 1.48
CA ASP A 233 -13.59 18.21 0.40
C ASP A 233 -12.31 18.53 -0.40
N GLN A 234 -11.18 18.71 0.29
CA GLN A 234 -9.89 18.92 -0.36
C GLN A 234 -9.52 17.74 -1.27
N LEU A 235 -9.73 16.49 -0.81
CA LEU A 235 -9.49 15.32 -1.64
C LEU A 235 -10.44 15.26 -2.84
N LYS A 236 -11.74 15.50 -2.64
CA LYS A 236 -12.70 15.53 -3.75
C LYS A 236 -12.33 16.57 -4.80
N GLN A 237 -11.93 17.77 -4.38
CA GLN A 237 -11.47 18.83 -5.29
C GLN A 237 -10.19 18.44 -6.03
N TYR A 238 -9.22 17.83 -5.34
CA TYR A 238 -8.00 17.32 -5.95
C TYR A 238 -8.32 16.30 -7.06
N LEU A 239 -9.11 15.27 -6.75
CA LEU A 239 -9.45 14.21 -7.70
C LEU A 239 -10.20 14.74 -8.93
N ARG A 240 -11.13 15.70 -8.74
CA ARG A 240 -11.83 16.38 -9.86
C ARG A 240 -10.88 17.18 -10.74
N ARG A 241 -9.86 17.80 -10.15
CA ARG A 241 -8.88 18.61 -10.88
C ARG A 241 -7.91 17.75 -11.69
N GLU A 242 -7.38 16.67 -11.09
CA GLU A 242 -6.48 15.75 -11.81
C GLU A 242 -7.21 14.96 -12.90
N ALA A 243 -8.51 14.68 -12.69
CA ALA A 243 -9.43 14.16 -13.70
C ALA A 243 -8.99 12.86 -14.41
N HIS A 244 -8.16 12.04 -13.76
CA HIS A 244 -7.87 10.70 -14.25
C HIS A 244 -9.15 9.83 -14.25
N PRO A 245 -9.34 8.93 -15.24
CA PRO A 245 -10.57 8.15 -15.35
C PRO A 245 -10.95 7.37 -14.07
N HIS A 246 -9.99 6.71 -13.43
CA HIS A 246 -10.21 5.96 -12.18
C HIS A 246 -10.53 6.87 -11.00
N PHE A 247 -9.98 8.11 -10.97
CA PHE A 247 -10.35 9.10 -9.95
C PHE A 247 -11.78 9.59 -10.11
N LEU A 248 -12.24 9.81 -11.34
CA LEU A 248 -13.62 10.20 -11.60
C LEU A 248 -14.60 9.07 -11.24
N GLN A 249 -14.25 7.83 -11.56
CA GLN A 249 -15.00 6.65 -11.14
C GLN A 249 -15.04 6.51 -9.61
N PHE A 250 -13.91 6.75 -8.94
CA PHE A 250 -13.83 6.74 -7.48
C PHE A 250 -14.75 7.79 -6.85
N LEU A 251 -14.81 8.99 -7.42
CA LEU A 251 -15.73 10.04 -6.97
C LEU A 251 -17.20 9.68 -7.20
N GLU A 252 -17.54 9.10 -8.36
CA GLU A 252 -18.90 8.65 -8.66
C GLU A 252 -19.36 7.60 -7.64
N GLN A 253 -18.52 6.60 -7.38
CA GLN A 253 -18.80 5.58 -6.38
C GLN A 253 -18.89 6.20 -4.97
N TRP A 254 -18.03 7.15 -4.63
CA TRP A 254 -18.08 7.82 -3.33
C TRP A 254 -19.38 8.59 -3.13
N ASP A 255 -19.81 9.36 -4.14
CA ASP A 255 -21.06 10.12 -4.07
C ASP A 255 -22.28 9.19 -4.04
N ALA A 256 -22.21 8.00 -4.66
CA ALA A 256 -23.24 6.95 -4.59
C ALA A 256 -23.24 6.17 -3.26
N SER A 257 -22.09 5.99 -2.62
CA SER A 257 -21.92 5.34 -1.30
C SER A 257 -22.44 6.19 -0.14
N GLY A 258 -22.88 7.43 -0.41
CA GLY A 258 -23.43 8.34 0.58
C GLY A 258 -24.50 7.66 1.44
N VAL A 259 -24.16 7.40 2.70
CA VAL A 259 -25.10 6.96 3.72
C VAL A 259 -26.17 8.06 3.85
N THR A 260 -27.40 7.75 3.47
CA THR A 260 -28.58 8.36 4.06
C THR A 260 -28.42 8.25 5.57
N ALA A 261 -28.11 9.37 6.22
CA ALA A 261 -28.02 9.49 7.67
C ALA A 261 -29.30 9.00 8.35
#